data_AF-A0A1V3WFK7-F1
#
_entry.id   AF-A0A1V3WFK7-F1
#
_cell.length_a   1.000
_cell.length_b   1.000
_cell.length_c   1.000
_cell.angle_alpha   90.00
_cell.angle_beta   90.00
_cell.angle_gamma   90.00
#
_symmetry.space_group_name_H-M   'P 1'
#
loop_
_entity.id
_entity.type
_entity.pdbx_description
1 polymer ?
#
loop_
_entity_poly.entity_id
_entity_poly.type
_entity_poly.pdbx_seq_one_letter_code
_entity_poly.pdbx_strand_id
1 'polypeptide(L)'
;MLTRPPDPLLIPSGSPAADAFSAARDAFAVLQTRHQLRPREAQQEMARAVADVFDHGGRLAVEAPTGTGKSLAYLLPAIGRASRPGQPVVIATATKTLQGQLRVEATRLHDDGLLGAPFRQIQGVANYVCTRELEDALSDRESSPLALAVALRAIAASPTGTWDDVTDDVIRRRDTRYARTRARLRTNAGGCDRTKCVWAQVCPMTQQLNGLDKAPGVVSVNHALIASWVKTDHAPGDVLTESRADLVFDEAHGLEDSLTAAWTERVDALELDILVNSLSPRSKLMRASDRARARTRRSPKRVRPSRRAVRKCVRRAQNLPRRSKPTSTSTPASRTPWCCAPVSLTADRNSGCCVRRPRRYDIG
;
A
#
# COMPACT_ATOMS: atom_id res chain seq x y z
N MET A 1 -2.43 -19.96 -17.27
CA MET A 1 -2.65 -18.49 -17.33
C MET A 1 -2.12 -17.94 -16.03
N LEU A 2 -1.52 -16.76 -16.03
CA LEU A 2 -1.23 -16.06 -14.78
C LEU A 2 -2.59 -15.85 -14.08
N THR A 3 -2.71 -16.22 -12.81
CA THR A 3 -3.92 -15.99 -12.03
C THR A 3 -3.51 -15.32 -10.72
N ARG A 4 -4.36 -14.41 -10.24
CA ARG A 4 -4.21 -13.76 -8.94
C ARG A 4 -5.51 -13.99 -8.16
N PRO A 5 -5.47 -14.58 -6.96
CA PRO A 5 -6.67 -14.71 -6.15
C PRO A 5 -7.24 -13.32 -5.81
N PRO A 6 -8.56 -13.18 -5.62
CA PRO A 6 -9.16 -11.96 -5.08
C PRO A 6 -8.48 -11.58 -3.76
N ASP A 7 -8.28 -10.28 -3.53
CA ASP A 7 -7.86 -9.80 -2.23
C ASP A 7 -8.98 -10.09 -1.22
N PRO A 8 -8.74 -10.89 -0.16
CA PRO A 8 -9.78 -11.29 0.79
C PRO A 8 -10.43 -10.09 1.48
N LEU A 9 -9.72 -8.98 1.66
CA LEU A 9 -10.26 -7.80 2.33
C LEU A 9 -11.34 -7.08 1.51
N LEU A 10 -11.51 -7.43 0.23
CA LEU A 10 -12.61 -6.90 -0.58
C LEU A 10 -13.97 -7.55 -0.24
N ILE A 11 -13.94 -8.65 0.52
CA ILE A 11 -15.12 -9.40 0.93
C ILE A 11 -15.32 -9.13 2.43
N PRO A 12 -16.45 -8.55 2.85
CA PRO A 12 -16.77 -8.42 4.26
C PRO A 12 -16.80 -9.78 4.95
N SER A 13 -16.20 -9.87 6.14
CA SER A 13 -16.28 -11.06 6.99
C SER A 13 -17.25 -10.90 8.17
N GLY A 14 -17.66 -9.66 8.47
CA GLY A 14 -18.65 -9.32 9.49
C GLY A 14 -19.98 -8.87 8.90
N SER A 15 -21.01 -8.83 9.75
CA SER A 15 -22.31 -8.27 9.39
C SER A 15 -22.24 -6.74 9.31
N PRO A 16 -23.08 -6.10 8.47
CA PRO A 16 -23.25 -4.65 8.49
C PRO A 16 -23.70 -4.16 9.87
N ALA A 17 -23.23 -2.98 10.26
CA ALA A 17 -23.65 -2.34 11.51
C ALA A 17 -24.80 -1.35 11.26
N ALA A 18 -25.59 -1.07 12.30
CA ALA A 18 -26.64 -0.07 12.24
C ALA A 18 -26.08 1.35 12.07
N ASP A 19 -25.01 1.64 12.80
CA ASP A 19 -24.34 2.94 12.88
C ASP A 19 -22.85 2.76 13.25
N ALA A 20 -22.06 3.82 13.10
CA ALA A 20 -20.63 3.80 13.39
C ALA A 20 -20.35 3.58 14.89
N PHE A 21 -21.19 4.12 15.77
CA PHE A 21 -21.05 3.99 17.22
C PHE A 21 -21.18 2.54 17.70
N SER A 22 -22.25 1.85 17.29
CA SER A 22 -22.54 0.46 17.63
C SER A 22 -21.48 -0.46 17.06
N ALA A 23 -21.02 -0.21 15.83
CA ALA A 23 -19.90 -0.95 15.24
C ALA A 23 -18.65 -0.89 16.11
N ALA A 24 -18.25 0.32 16.54
CA ALA A 24 -17.08 0.51 17.37
C ALA A 24 -17.26 -0.14 18.75
N ARG A 25 -18.39 0.11 19.42
CA ARG A 25 -18.71 -0.45 20.74
C ARG A 25 -18.63 -1.98 20.74
N ASP A 26 -19.30 -2.61 19.77
CA ASP A 26 -19.44 -4.07 19.71
C ASP A 26 -18.11 -4.72 19.31
N ALA A 27 -17.40 -4.15 18.33
CA ALA A 27 -16.09 -4.65 17.93
C ALA A 27 -15.06 -4.53 19.05
N PHE A 28 -15.03 -3.43 19.81
CA PHE A 28 -14.14 -3.31 20.97
C PHE A 28 -14.43 -4.38 22.03
N ALA A 29 -15.70 -4.68 22.32
CA ALA A 29 -16.07 -5.72 23.27
C ALA A 29 -15.58 -7.11 22.83
N VAL A 30 -15.72 -7.42 21.54
CA VAL A 30 -15.21 -8.68 20.96
C VAL A 30 -13.69 -8.76 21.05
N LEU A 31 -12.99 -7.68 20.65
CA LEU A 31 -11.52 -7.64 20.66
C LEU A 31 -10.94 -7.74 22.08
N GLN A 32 -11.56 -7.07 23.06
CA GLN A 32 -11.16 -7.17 24.47
C GLN A 32 -11.30 -8.60 24.99
N THR A 33 -12.41 -9.26 24.66
CA THR A 33 -12.67 -10.64 25.11
C THR A 33 -11.75 -11.65 24.42
N ARG A 34 -11.65 -11.60 23.09
CA ARG A 34 -10.92 -12.59 22.29
C ARG A 34 -9.41 -12.49 22.45
N HIS A 35 -8.88 -11.27 22.49
CA HIS A 35 -7.44 -11.01 22.54
C HIS A 35 -6.96 -10.52 23.91
N GLN A 36 -7.83 -10.54 24.92
CA GLN A 36 -7.51 -10.11 26.30
C GLN A 36 -6.92 -8.69 26.33
N LEU A 37 -7.40 -7.81 25.44
CA LEU A 37 -6.93 -6.43 25.36
C LEU A 37 -7.46 -5.65 26.55
N ARG A 38 -6.60 -4.82 27.14
CA ARG A 38 -7.02 -3.89 28.18
C ARG A 38 -7.70 -2.68 27.56
N PRO A 39 -8.90 -2.29 28.03
CA PRO A 39 -9.55 -1.07 27.58
C PRO A 39 -8.68 0.14 27.90
N ARG A 40 -8.67 1.12 26.99
CA ARG A 40 -8.01 2.41 27.17
C ARG A 40 -9.06 3.49 26.99
N GLU A 41 -9.27 4.30 28.03
CA GLU A 41 -10.32 5.33 28.03
C GLU A 41 -10.16 6.30 26.86
N ALA A 42 -8.97 6.86 26.65
CA ALA A 42 -8.67 7.77 25.54
C ALA A 42 -8.93 7.14 24.14
N GLN A 43 -8.75 5.83 23.99
CA GLN A 43 -9.06 5.14 22.75
C GLN A 43 -10.57 5.07 22.50
N GLN A 44 -11.33 4.75 23.56
CA GLN A 44 -12.79 4.67 23.48
C GLN A 44 -13.40 6.05 23.29
N GLU A 45 -12.88 7.07 23.98
CA GLU A 45 -13.31 8.46 23.81
C GLU A 45 -13.09 8.93 22.38
N MET A 46 -11.88 8.71 21.82
CA MET A 46 -11.60 9.01 20.42
C MET A 46 -12.55 8.25 19.47
N ALA A 47 -12.78 6.96 19.71
CA ALA A 47 -13.67 6.18 18.86
C ALA A 47 -15.12 6.66 18.91
N ARG A 48 -15.61 7.08 20.08
CA ARG A 48 -16.95 7.68 20.24
C ARG A 48 -17.05 9.01 19.50
N ALA A 49 -16.05 9.87 19.63
CA ALA A 49 -16.02 11.16 18.93
C ALA A 49 -15.98 10.97 17.40
N VAL A 50 -15.19 10.02 16.91
CA VAL A 50 -15.12 9.70 15.48
C VAL A 50 -16.45 9.10 14.99
N ALA A 51 -17.06 8.19 15.76
CA ALA A 51 -18.37 7.63 15.44
C ALA A 51 -19.45 8.70 15.34
N ASP A 52 -19.49 9.62 16.29
CA ASP A 52 -20.47 10.72 16.31
C ASP A 52 -20.42 11.57 15.04
N VAL A 53 -19.20 11.88 14.56
CA VAL A 53 -19.01 12.62 13.30
C VAL A 53 -19.45 11.81 12.09
N PHE A 54 -19.20 10.49 12.05
CA PHE A 54 -19.66 9.66 10.94
C PHE A 54 -21.18 9.51 10.91
N ASP A 55 -21.83 9.45 12.07
CA ASP A 55 -23.28 9.24 12.17
C ASP A 55 -24.05 10.54 11.97
N HIS A 56 -23.56 11.67 12.49
CA HIS A 56 -24.26 12.96 12.50
C HIS A 56 -23.65 14.03 11.58
N GLY A 57 -22.48 13.76 10.98
CA GLY A 57 -21.72 14.72 10.18
C GLY A 57 -20.90 15.67 11.05
N GLY A 58 -20.03 16.47 10.40
CA GLY A 58 -19.23 17.49 11.06
C GLY A 58 -17.74 17.40 10.75
N ARG A 59 -16.93 18.01 11.61
CA ARG A 59 -15.46 18.03 11.51
C ARG A 59 -14.88 17.78 12.90
N LEU A 60 -13.84 16.98 12.96
CA LEU A 60 -13.16 16.64 14.21
C LEU A 60 -11.65 16.67 13.98
N ALA A 61 -10.95 17.34 14.88
CA ALA A 61 -9.51 17.26 15.02
C ALA A 61 -9.20 16.61 16.37
N VAL A 62 -8.39 15.56 16.36
CA VAL A 62 -7.98 14.84 17.57
C VAL A 62 -6.47 14.85 17.67
N GLU A 63 -5.96 15.38 18.77
CA GLU A 63 -4.58 15.15 19.18
C GLU A 63 -4.55 13.97 20.15
N ALA A 64 -3.98 12.85 19.69
CA ALA A 64 -3.79 11.68 20.53
C ALA A 64 -2.30 11.28 20.54
N PRO A 65 -1.70 11.00 21.71
CA PRO A 65 -0.31 10.54 21.78
C PRO A 65 -0.05 9.25 21.00
N THR A 66 1.22 8.93 20.75
CA THR A 66 1.60 7.61 20.23
C THR A 66 1.20 6.53 21.21
N GLY A 67 0.76 5.37 20.70
CA GLY A 67 0.39 4.24 21.56
C GLY A 67 -1.04 4.29 22.13
N THR A 68 -1.81 5.35 21.88
CA THR A 68 -3.25 5.42 22.27
C THR A 68 -4.12 4.38 21.55
N GLY A 69 -3.65 3.82 20.43
CA GLY A 69 -4.45 2.91 19.59
C GLY A 69 -5.36 3.65 18.62
N LYS A 70 -4.87 4.80 18.11
CA LYS A 70 -5.56 5.71 17.19
C LYS A 70 -6.13 4.98 15.97
N SER A 71 -5.36 4.08 15.38
CA SER A 71 -5.73 3.36 14.17
C SER A 71 -7.01 2.55 14.33
N LEU A 72 -7.13 1.74 15.39
CA LEU A 72 -8.39 1.06 15.73
C LEU A 72 -9.52 2.03 16.10
N ALA A 73 -9.19 3.13 16.78
CA ALA A 73 -10.19 4.10 17.22
C ALA A 73 -10.90 4.78 16.04
N TYR A 74 -10.21 5.04 14.92
CA TYR A 74 -10.87 5.53 13.71
C TYR A 74 -11.33 4.42 12.76
N LEU A 75 -10.64 3.27 12.71
CA LEU A 75 -10.93 2.21 11.74
C LEU A 75 -12.24 1.48 12.07
N LEU A 76 -12.51 1.18 13.33
CA LEU A 76 -13.73 0.48 13.73
C LEU A 76 -15.01 1.26 13.39
N PRO A 77 -15.15 2.54 13.79
CA PRO A 77 -16.31 3.33 13.38
C PRO A 77 -16.32 3.58 11.86
N ALA A 78 -15.17 3.68 11.19
CA ALA A 78 -15.11 3.79 9.74
C ALA A 78 -15.65 2.55 9.02
N ILE A 79 -15.37 1.34 9.52
CA ILE A 79 -15.95 0.10 9.00
C ILE A 79 -17.46 0.08 9.21
N GLY A 80 -17.94 0.50 10.39
CA GLY A 80 -19.36 0.65 10.68
C GLY A 80 -20.07 1.55 9.69
N ARG A 81 -19.53 2.77 9.50
CA ARG A 81 -20.01 3.73 8.50
C ARG A 81 -19.98 3.16 7.09
N ALA A 82 -18.85 2.58 6.68
CA ALA A 82 -18.65 2.02 5.35
C ALA A 82 -19.48 0.76 5.04
N SER A 83 -20.05 0.11 6.07
CA SER A 83 -20.94 -1.03 5.90
C SER A 83 -22.33 -0.63 5.39
N ARG A 84 -22.67 0.66 5.50
CA ARG A 84 -23.91 1.22 4.98
C ARG A 84 -23.78 1.50 3.47
N PRO A 85 -24.80 1.17 2.65
CA PRO A 85 -24.74 1.39 1.21
C PRO A 85 -24.46 2.85 0.86
N GLY A 86 -23.52 3.07 -0.06
CA GLY A 86 -23.21 4.40 -0.58
C GLY A 86 -22.49 5.35 0.38
N GLN A 87 -21.95 4.86 1.50
CA GLN A 87 -21.25 5.68 2.51
C GLN A 87 -19.77 5.28 2.68
N PRO A 88 -18.93 5.38 1.64
CA PRO A 88 -17.50 5.10 1.77
C PRO A 88 -16.81 5.97 2.81
N VAL A 89 -15.76 5.39 3.41
CA VAL A 89 -14.82 6.14 4.25
C VAL A 89 -13.44 6.06 3.62
N VAL A 90 -12.83 7.20 3.34
CA VAL A 90 -11.45 7.28 2.83
C VAL A 90 -10.52 7.58 3.99
N ILE A 91 -9.52 6.72 4.21
CA ILE A 91 -8.50 6.90 5.23
C ILE A 91 -7.17 7.20 4.54
N ALA A 92 -6.74 8.45 4.64
CA ALA A 92 -5.49 8.94 4.08
C ALA A 92 -4.42 8.96 5.17
N THR A 93 -3.36 8.19 4.98
CA THR A 93 -2.22 8.11 5.90
C THR A 93 -1.04 8.94 5.38
N ALA A 94 -0.18 9.43 6.26
CA ALA A 94 1.01 10.18 5.82
C ALA A 94 1.99 9.35 4.97
N THR A 95 2.15 8.06 5.26
CA THR A 95 3.14 7.21 4.57
C THR A 95 2.57 5.86 4.15
N LYS A 96 3.17 5.23 3.14
CA LYS A 96 2.81 3.86 2.72
C LYS A 96 3.05 2.82 3.82
N THR A 97 4.01 3.07 4.71
CA THR A 97 4.28 2.20 5.85
C THR A 97 3.11 2.20 6.82
N LEU A 98 2.58 3.39 7.18
CA LEU A 98 1.37 3.52 8.00
C LEU A 98 0.16 2.89 7.29
N GLN A 99 0.03 3.12 5.97
CA GLN A 99 -0.99 2.46 5.16
C GLN A 99 -0.94 0.92 5.24
N GLY A 100 0.27 0.35 5.20
CA GLY A 100 0.49 -1.09 5.36
C GLY A 100 0.14 -1.59 6.76
N GLN A 101 0.44 -0.81 7.80
CA GLN A 101 0.02 -1.13 9.18
C GLN A 101 -1.51 -1.16 9.31
N LEU A 102 -2.20 -0.19 8.70
CA LEU A 102 -3.66 -0.15 8.69
C LEU A 102 -4.27 -1.38 7.99
N ARG A 103 -3.66 -1.84 6.88
CA ARG A 103 -4.06 -3.10 6.24
C ARG A 103 -3.86 -4.31 7.13
N VAL A 104 -2.78 -4.37 7.90
CA VAL A 104 -2.56 -5.45 8.88
C VAL A 104 -3.65 -5.45 9.93
N GLU A 105 -4.08 -4.28 10.42
CA GLU A 105 -5.21 -4.17 11.34
C GLU A 105 -6.52 -4.63 10.69
N ALA A 106 -6.83 -4.16 9.47
CA ALA A 106 -8.00 -4.62 8.72
C ALA A 106 -7.99 -6.14 8.47
N THR A 107 -6.81 -6.74 8.26
CA THR A 107 -6.66 -8.20 8.14
C THR A 107 -6.99 -8.91 9.45
N ARG A 108 -6.55 -8.39 10.59
CA ARG A 108 -6.92 -8.95 11.91
C ARG A 108 -8.43 -8.87 12.14
N LEU A 109 -9.04 -7.72 11.84
CA LEU A 109 -10.49 -7.56 11.92
C LEU A 109 -11.22 -8.51 10.97
N HIS A 110 -10.69 -8.73 9.76
CA HIS A 110 -11.24 -9.70 8.84
C HIS A 110 -11.22 -11.12 9.42
N ASP A 111 -10.06 -11.56 9.94
CA ASP A 111 -9.88 -12.89 10.53
C ASP A 111 -10.74 -13.09 11.79
N ASP A 112 -11.06 -11.99 12.49
CA ASP A 112 -11.96 -11.97 13.64
C ASP A 112 -13.46 -11.94 13.29
N GLY A 113 -13.82 -11.83 12.00
CA GLY A 113 -15.21 -11.68 11.56
C GLY A 113 -15.82 -10.31 11.88
N LEU A 114 -14.98 -9.29 12.05
CA LEU A 114 -15.36 -7.92 12.42
C LEU A 114 -15.28 -6.93 11.25
N LEU A 115 -14.84 -7.36 10.07
CA LEU A 115 -14.76 -6.50 8.89
C LEU A 115 -16.12 -6.46 8.18
N GLY A 116 -17.01 -5.56 8.60
CA GLY A 116 -18.37 -5.41 8.04
C GLY A 116 -18.49 -4.73 6.67
N ALA A 117 -17.37 -4.30 6.08
CA ALA A 117 -17.32 -3.61 4.79
C ALA A 117 -16.03 -3.98 4.02
N PRO A 118 -15.99 -3.87 2.67
CA PRO A 118 -14.74 -4.05 1.93
C PRO A 118 -13.66 -3.09 2.43
N PHE A 119 -12.42 -3.55 2.55
CA PHE A 119 -11.25 -2.70 2.80
C PHE A 119 -10.33 -2.73 1.59
N ARG A 120 -10.09 -1.57 1.00
CA ARG A 120 -9.31 -1.38 -0.23
C ARG A 120 -8.04 -0.61 0.10
N GLN A 121 -6.87 -1.15 -0.25
CA GLN A 121 -5.62 -0.40 -0.16
C GLN A 121 -5.19 0.03 -1.56
N ILE A 122 -5.30 1.34 -1.84
CA ILE A 122 -4.99 1.91 -3.13
C ILE A 122 -3.69 2.72 -3.03
N GLN A 123 -2.79 2.50 -3.98
CA GLN A 123 -1.55 3.25 -4.12
C GLN A 123 -1.44 3.86 -5.53
N GLY A 124 -0.47 4.75 -5.75
CA GLY A 124 -0.13 5.22 -7.09
C GLY A 124 0.29 4.07 -8.02
N VAL A 125 -0.05 4.17 -9.30
CA VAL A 125 0.14 3.11 -10.32
C VAL A 125 1.57 2.53 -10.33
N ALA A 126 2.57 3.41 -10.16
CA ALA A 126 3.96 3.00 -10.17
C ALA A 126 4.31 2.04 -9.03
N ASN A 127 3.52 1.92 -7.97
CA ASN A 127 3.84 1.03 -6.86
C ASN A 127 3.46 -0.43 -7.13
N TYR A 128 2.59 -0.67 -8.12
CA TYR A 128 2.18 -2.01 -8.50
C TYR A 128 3.18 -2.68 -9.45
N VAL A 129 3.25 -4.00 -9.38
CA VAL A 129 3.89 -4.81 -10.42
C VAL A 129 2.99 -4.79 -11.66
N CYS A 130 3.48 -4.23 -12.78
CA CYS A 130 2.68 -4.14 -13.99
C CYS A 130 2.72 -5.45 -14.77
N THR A 131 1.58 -6.13 -14.86
CA THR A 131 1.48 -7.43 -15.55
C THR A 131 1.77 -7.33 -17.05
N ARG A 132 1.42 -6.19 -17.69
CA ARG A 132 1.73 -5.94 -19.11
C ARG A 132 3.24 -5.86 -19.33
N GLU A 133 3.92 -5.01 -18.57
CA GLU A 133 5.38 -4.87 -18.67
C GLU A 133 6.12 -6.18 -18.30
N LEU A 134 5.53 -6.98 -17.41
CA LEU A 134 6.05 -8.31 -17.10
C LEU A 134 5.94 -9.28 -18.29
N GLU A 135 4.83 -9.29 -19.02
CA GLU A 135 4.70 -10.09 -20.25
C GLU A 135 5.78 -9.71 -21.27
N ASP A 136 5.97 -8.42 -21.50
CA ASP A 136 6.97 -7.92 -22.45
C ASP A 136 8.38 -8.31 -22.02
N ALA A 137 8.70 -8.12 -20.73
CA ALA A 137 10.01 -8.42 -20.17
C ALA A 137 10.33 -9.92 -20.13
N LEU A 138 9.33 -10.82 -20.11
CA LEU A 138 9.53 -12.27 -20.21
C LEU A 138 10.09 -12.71 -21.58
N SER A 139 9.87 -11.90 -22.62
CA SER A 139 10.39 -12.16 -23.97
C SER A 139 11.77 -11.52 -24.21
N ASP A 140 12.21 -10.64 -23.31
CA ASP A 140 13.50 -9.94 -23.38
C ASP A 140 14.62 -10.78 -22.72
N ARG A 141 15.62 -11.18 -23.51
CA ARG A 141 16.77 -11.97 -23.02
C ARG A 141 17.71 -11.16 -22.12
N GLU A 142 17.65 -9.83 -22.19
CA GLU A 142 18.43 -8.92 -21.34
C GLU A 142 17.78 -8.73 -19.96
N SER A 143 16.52 -9.12 -19.78
CA SER A 143 15.85 -9.08 -18.47
C SER A 143 16.56 -9.97 -17.45
N SER A 144 16.65 -9.52 -16.20
CA SER A 144 17.11 -10.33 -15.08
C SER A 144 16.08 -11.44 -14.78
N PRO A 145 16.46 -12.73 -14.89
CA PRO A 145 15.54 -13.84 -14.56
C PRO A 145 15.05 -13.78 -13.11
N LEU A 146 15.89 -13.28 -12.19
CA LEU A 146 15.54 -13.12 -10.79
C LEU A 146 14.47 -12.02 -10.59
N ALA A 147 14.59 -10.88 -11.27
CA ALA A 147 13.57 -9.82 -11.21
C ALA A 147 12.21 -10.30 -11.75
N LEU A 148 12.23 -11.04 -12.87
CA LEU A 148 11.02 -11.64 -13.45
C LEU A 148 10.38 -12.66 -12.49
N ALA A 149 11.18 -13.52 -11.85
CA ALA A 149 10.69 -14.49 -10.88
C ALA A 149 10.08 -13.82 -9.64
N VAL A 150 10.70 -12.75 -9.13
CA VAL A 150 10.19 -11.96 -8.02
C VAL A 150 8.86 -11.29 -8.39
N ALA A 151 8.76 -10.68 -9.57
CA ALA A 151 7.53 -10.04 -10.05
C ALA A 151 6.38 -11.05 -10.25
N LEU A 152 6.68 -12.22 -10.84
CA LEU A 152 5.71 -13.31 -10.98
C LEU A 152 5.19 -13.76 -9.62
N ARG A 153 6.09 -13.93 -8.63
CA ARG A 153 5.71 -14.29 -7.26
C ARG A 153 4.88 -13.19 -6.59
N ALA A 154 5.24 -11.92 -6.79
CA ALA A 154 4.49 -10.79 -6.26
C ALA A 154 3.05 -10.80 -6.80
N ILE A 155 2.85 -10.91 -8.11
CA ILE A 155 1.48 -10.95 -8.67
C ILE A 155 0.70 -12.16 -8.14
N ALA A 156 1.33 -13.34 -8.09
CA ALA A 156 0.66 -14.58 -7.73
C ALA A 156 0.33 -14.73 -6.24
N ALA A 157 1.18 -14.19 -5.34
CA ALA A 157 1.15 -14.54 -3.92
C ALA A 157 1.21 -13.36 -2.95
N SER A 158 1.55 -12.15 -3.41
CA SER A 158 1.62 -11.00 -2.48
C SER A 158 0.22 -10.45 -2.17
N PRO A 159 -0.02 -9.95 -0.94
CA PRO A 159 -1.30 -9.41 -0.53
C PRO A 159 -1.81 -8.29 -1.41
N THR A 160 -0.95 -7.33 -1.77
CA THR A 160 -1.34 -6.12 -2.52
C THR A 160 -0.91 -6.14 -3.98
N GLY A 161 0.08 -6.97 -4.35
CA GLY A 161 0.67 -6.95 -5.68
C GLY A 161 1.55 -5.72 -5.93
N THR A 162 1.94 -5.03 -4.87
CA THR A 162 2.85 -3.90 -4.91
C THR A 162 4.30 -4.34 -4.72
N TRP A 163 5.21 -3.48 -5.12
CA TRP A 163 6.63 -3.64 -4.82
C TRP A 163 6.97 -3.46 -3.34
N ASP A 164 6.06 -2.93 -2.52
CA ASP A 164 6.25 -2.80 -1.07
C ASP A 164 6.13 -4.17 -0.36
N ASP A 165 5.42 -5.13 -0.96
CA ASP A 165 5.34 -6.52 -0.47
C ASP A 165 6.64 -7.31 -0.73
N VAL A 166 7.61 -6.72 -1.44
CA VAL A 166 8.83 -7.39 -1.90
C VAL A 166 10.04 -6.85 -1.14
N THR A 167 10.71 -7.72 -0.39
CA THR A 167 11.99 -7.40 0.25
C THR A 167 13.16 -7.68 -0.71
N ASP A 168 13.58 -6.67 -1.48
CA ASP A 168 14.63 -6.80 -2.49
C ASP A 168 15.73 -5.73 -2.45
N ASP A 169 15.76 -4.89 -1.40
CA ASP A 169 16.67 -3.72 -1.34
C ASP A 169 18.15 -4.09 -1.53
N VAL A 170 18.61 -5.16 -0.88
CA VAL A 170 20.01 -5.64 -0.98
C VAL A 170 20.35 -6.05 -2.42
N ILE A 171 19.46 -6.80 -3.08
CA ILE A 171 19.67 -7.30 -4.45
C ILE A 171 19.60 -6.12 -5.43
N ARG A 172 18.64 -5.22 -5.25
CA ARG A 172 18.46 -4.02 -6.06
C ARG A 172 19.67 -3.10 -6.03
N ARG A 173 20.40 -3.01 -4.90
CA ARG A 173 21.63 -2.22 -4.80
C ARG A 173 22.86 -2.91 -5.41
N ARG A 174 22.92 -4.23 -5.35
CA ARG A 174 24.11 -5.00 -5.77
C ARG A 174 24.05 -5.47 -7.23
N ASP A 175 22.85 -5.69 -7.77
CA ASP A 175 22.64 -6.18 -9.14
C ASP A 175 21.95 -5.10 -10.00
N THR A 176 22.74 -4.45 -10.85
CA THR A 176 22.27 -3.40 -11.76
C THR A 176 21.29 -3.92 -12.81
N ARG A 177 21.45 -5.17 -13.25
CA ARG A 177 20.54 -5.82 -14.20
C ARG A 177 19.20 -6.08 -13.54
N TYR A 178 19.19 -6.58 -12.31
CA TYR A 178 17.97 -6.72 -11.50
C TYR A 178 17.26 -5.38 -11.33
N ALA A 179 17.98 -4.33 -10.90
CA ALA A 179 17.41 -3.01 -10.67
C ALA A 179 16.78 -2.43 -11.94
N ARG A 180 17.47 -2.56 -13.09
CA ARG A 180 16.98 -2.09 -14.39
C ARG A 180 15.74 -2.84 -14.84
N THR A 181 15.72 -4.17 -14.73
CA THR A 181 14.54 -4.97 -15.07
C THR A 181 13.38 -4.61 -14.16
N ARG A 182 13.57 -4.56 -12.84
CA ARG A 182 12.54 -4.17 -11.86
C ARG A 182 11.94 -2.80 -12.17
N ALA A 183 12.76 -1.82 -12.54
CA ALA A 183 12.28 -0.48 -12.90
C ALA A 183 11.36 -0.49 -14.14
N ARG A 184 11.63 -1.38 -15.11
CA ARG A 184 10.79 -1.58 -16.31
C ARG A 184 9.49 -2.33 -16.01
N LEU A 185 9.41 -3.11 -14.94
CA LEU A 185 8.21 -3.86 -14.52
C LEU A 185 7.15 -2.98 -13.82
N ARG A 186 7.22 -1.67 -14.04
CA ARG A 186 6.35 -0.63 -13.47
C ARG A 186 5.83 0.22 -14.62
N THR A 187 4.68 0.86 -14.42
CA THR A 187 4.20 1.88 -15.36
C THR A 187 3.83 3.14 -14.59
N ASN A 188 3.60 4.25 -15.29
CA ASN A 188 3.16 5.51 -14.71
C ASN A 188 1.67 5.77 -15.04
N ALA A 189 1.12 6.87 -14.54
CA ALA A 189 -0.29 7.21 -14.76
C ALA A 189 -0.63 7.37 -16.25
N GLY A 190 0.26 7.97 -17.04
CA GLY A 190 0.06 8.17 -18.49
C GLY A 190 0.22 6.91 -19.35
N GLY A 191 0.97 5.90 -18.87
CA GLY A 191 1.20 4.64 -19.57
C GLY A 191 0.21 3.53 -19.21
N CYS A 192 -0.67 3.75 -18.24
CA CYS A 192 -1.60 2.74 -17.74
C CYS A 192 -2.96 2.82 -18.43
N ASP A 193 -3.33 1.77 -19.17
CA ASP A 193 -4.63 1.71 -19.87
C ASP A 193 -5.81 1.39 -18.94
N ARG A 194 -5.55 1.21 -17.63
CA ARG A 194 -6.54 0.90 -16.58
C ARG A 194 -7.50 -0.24 -16.99
N THR A 195 -8.79 0.04 -17.11
CA THR A 195 -9.85 -0.93 -17.46
C THR A 195 -9.74 -1.43 -18.90
N LYS A 196 -9.10 -0.67 -19.81
CA LYS A 196 -8.88 -1.08 -21.21
C LYS A 196 -7.66 -2.01 -21.37
N CYS A 197 -6.87 -2.20 -20.31
CA CYS A 197 -5.70 -3.07 -20.34
C CYS A 197 -6.12 -4.54 -20.51
N VAL A 198 -5.49 -5.26 -21.45
CA VAL A 198 -5.71 -6.71 -21.68
C VAL A 198 -5.45 -7.54 -20.42
N TRP A 199 -4.60 -7.05 -19.52
CA TRP A 199 -4.23 -7.70 -18.27
C TRP A 199 -5.06 -7.25 -17.05
N ALA A 200 -6.11 -6.45 -17.24
CA ALA A 200 -6.94 -5.90 -16.17
C ALA A 200 -7.45 -6.95 -15.17
N GLN A 201 -7.80 -8.15 -15.65
CA GLN A 201 -8.35 -9.23 -14.82
C GLN A 201 -7.36 -9.81 -13.78
N VAL A 202 -6.06 -9.64 -13.99
CA VAL A 202 -5.01 -10.14 -13.08
C VAL A 202 -4.11 -9.01 -12.57
N CYS A 203 -4.44 -7.76 -12.92
CA CYS A 203 -3.74 -6.57 -12.48
C CYS A 203 -4.10 -6.30 -11.00
N PRO A 204 -3.12 -6.26 -10.08
CA PRO A 204 -3.41 -6.03 -8.67
C PRO A 204 -4.08 -4.68 -8.38
N MET A 205 -3.71 -3.63 -9.12
CA MET A 205 -4.35 -2.33 -9.02
C MET A 205 -5.83 -2.40 -9.43
N THR A 206 -6.11 -2.98 -10.61
CA THR A 206 -7.48 -3.07 -11.12
C THR A 206 -8.37 -3.91 -10.20
N GLN A 207 -7.83 -4.93 -9.56
CA GLN A 207 -8.54 -5.70 -8.52
C GLN A 207 -9.03 -4.81 -7.37
N GLN A 208 -8.24 -3.83 -6.92
CA GLN A 208 -8.65 -2.88 -5.87
C GLN A 208 -9.72 -1.89 -6.36
N LEU A 209 -9.69 -1.53 -7.65
CA LEU A 209 -10.62 -0.57 -8.24
C LEU A 209 -11.94 -1.21 -8.71
N ASN A 210 -11.95 -2.51 -8.97
CA ASN A 210 -13.13 -3.21 -9.44
C ASN A 210 -14.23 -3.17 -8.36
N GLY A 211 -15.43 -2.73 -8.78
CA GLY A 211 -16.61 -2.63 -7.92
C GLY A 211 -16.52 -1.52 -6.87
N LEU A 212 -15.55 -0.61 -6.97
CA LEU A 212 -15.41 0.54 -6.07
C LEU A 212 -16.64 1.47 -6.14
N ASP A 213 -17.27 1.57 -7.30
CA ASP A 213 -18.52 2.31 -7.52
C ASP A 213 -19.71 1.72 -6.76
N LYS A 214 -19.78 0.39 -6.62
CA LYS A 214 -20.93 -0.32 -6.02
C LYS A 214 -20.76 -0.61 -4.54
N ALA A 215 -19.57 -1.04 -4.15
CA ALA A 215 -19.23 -1.44 -2.79
C ALA A 215 -17.85 -0.86 -2.44
N PRO A 216 -17.77 0.47 -2.21
CA PRO A 216 -16.50 1.11 -1.99
C PRO A 216 -15.87 0.68 -0.66
N GLY A 217 -16.67 0.60 0.40
CA GLY A 217 -16.21 0.25 1.74
C GLY A 217 -15.22 1.28 2.30
N VAL A 218 -14.20 0.81 3.02
CA VAL A 218 -13.09 1.63 3.51
C VAL A 218 -11.99 1.69 2.45
N VAL A 219 -11.63 2.90 2.03
CA VAL A 219 -10.60 3.15 1.01
C VAL A 219 -9.36 3.74 1.68
N SER A 220 -8.35 2.90 1.92
CA SER A 220 -7.06 3.30 2.47
C SER A 220 -6.12 3.82 1.38
N VAL A 221 -5.64 5.04 1.55
CA VAL A 221 -4.73 5.77 0.65
C VAL A 221 -3.62 6.47 1.44
N ASN A 222 -2.69 7.12 0.75
CA ASN A 222 -1.76 8.04 1.38
C ASN A 222 -2.02 9.49 0.96
N HIS A 223 -1.50 10.45 1.72
CA HIS A 223 -1.67 11.90 1.45
C HIS A 223 -1.25 12.28 0.03
N ALA A 224 -0.12 11.75 -0.46
CA ALA A 224 0.36 12.03 -1.80
C ALA A 224 -0.62 11.58 -2.90
N LEU A 225 -1.31 10.44 -2.71
CA LEU A 225 -2.31 9.98 -3.68
C LEU A 225 -3.57 10.84 -3.64
N ILE A 226 -4.05 11.22 -2.45
CA ILE A 226 -5.15 12.19 -2.31
C ILE A 226 -4.79 13.49 -3.01
N ALA A 227 -3.62 14.04 -2.74
CA ALA A 227 -3.15 15.28 -3.36
C ALA A 227 -3.14 15.16 -4.91
N SER A 228 -2.72 14.00 -5.44
CA SER A 228 -2.77 13.75 -6.88
C SER A 228 -4.20 13.71 -7.43
N TRP A 229 -5.16 13.13 -6.71
CA TRP A 229 -6.56 13.06 -7.13
C TRP A 229 -7.21 14.43 -7.14
N VAL A 230 -6.95 15.24 -6.10
CA VAL A 230 -7.41 16.63 -6.02
C VAL A 230 -6.80 17.46 -7.15
N LYS A 231 -5.50 17.34 -7.41
CA LYS A 231 -4.83 18.07 -8.51
C LYS A 231 -5.42 17.75 -9.88
N THR A 232 -5.85 16.50 -10.11
CA THR A 232 -6.42 16.06 -11.39
C THR A 232 -7.95 16.14 -11.45
N ASP A 233 -8.60 16.57 -10.37
CA ASP A 233 -10.06 16.50 -10.18
C ASP A 233 -10.65 15.12 -10.54
N HIS A 234 -9.94 14.06 -10.13
CA HIS A 234 -10.28 12.70 -10.52
C HIS A 234 -9.84 11.68 -9.47
N ALA A 235 -10.82 11.20 -8.70
CA ALA A 235 -10.66 10.08 -7.80
C ALA A 235 -11.35 8.82 -8.38
N PRO A 236 -10.75 7.63 -8.25
CA PRO A 236 -11.41 6.40 -8.65
C PRO A 236 -12.75 6.20 -7.93
N GLY A 237 -13.79 5.82 -8.66
CA GLY A 237 -15.14 5.64 -8.11
C GLY A 237 -15.69 6.91 -7.48
N ASP A 238 -15.23 8.08 -7.95
CA ASP A 238 -15.55 9.44 -7.50
C ASP A 238 -15.68 9.60 -5.98
N VAL A 239 -14.84 8.88 -5.22
CA VAL A 239 -14.87 8.87 -3.75
C VAL A 239 -14.55 10.23 -3.12
N LEU A 240 -14.08 11.20 -3.90
CA LEU A 240 -13.85 12.58 -3.45
C LEU A 240 -14.96 13.55 -3.87
N THR A 241 -16.00 13.11 -4.59
CA THR A 241 -17.16 13.96 -4.89
C THR A 241 -17.83 14.40 -3.59
N GLU A 242 -18.31 15.65 -3.58
CA GLU A 242 -18.99 16.21 -2.41
C GLU A 242 -20.10 15.28 -1.90
N SER A 243 -20.17 15.15 -0.57
CA SER A 243 -21.15 14.32 0.15
C SER A 243 -21.11 12.83 -0.19
N ARG A 244 -20.12 12.34 -0.95
CA ARG A 244 -20.00 10.93 -1.29
C ARG A 244 -19.24 10.11 -0.25
N ALA A 245 -18.22 10.67 0.38
CA ALA A 245 -17.39 9.94 1.34
C ALA A 245 -17.03 10.78 2.57
N ASP A 246 -16.88 10.09 3.70
CA ASP A 246 -16.25 10.65 4.88
C ASP A 246 -14.71 10.51 4.77
N LEU A 247 -13.96 11.51 5.23
CA LEU A 247 -12.49 11.56 5.11
C LEU A 247 -11.82 11.51 6.47
N VAL A 248 -10.81 10.66 6.61
CA VAL A 248 -9.91 10.60 7.78
C VAL A 248 -8.49 10.87 7.33
N PHE A 249 -7.84 11.88 7.90
CA PHE A 249 -6.41 12.16 7.69
C PHE A 249 -5.61 11.74 8.93
N ASP A 250 -4.83 10.67 8.79
CA ASP A 250 -3.96 10.16 9.85
C ASP A 250 -2.56 10.78 9.73
N GLU A 251 -1.99 11.19 10.86
CA GLU A 251 -0.80 12.05 10.91
C GLU A 251 -0.99 13.32 10.06
N ALA A 252 -2.13 13.99 10.26
CA ALA A 252 -2.58 15.16 9.48
C ALA A 252 -1.56 16.33 9.45
N HIS A 253 -0.62 16.38 10.40
CA HIS A 253 0.49 17.35 10.38
C HIS A 253 1.35 17.24 9.11
N GLY A 254 1.41 16.08 8.45
CA GLY A 254 2.14 15.89 7.19
C GLY A 254 1.28 16.13 5.92
N LEU A 255 0.05 16.61 6.06
CA LEU A 255 -0.87 16.83 4.93
C LEU A 255 -0.43 18.04 4.10
N GLU A 256 -0.07 19.15 4.74
CA GLU A 256 0.36 20.39 4.08
C GLU A 256 1.58 20.15 3.17
N ASP A 257 2.61 19.46 3.69
CA ASP A 257 3.79 19.09 2.92
C ASP A 257 3.45 18.22 1.70
N SER A 258 2.52 17.29 1.87
CA SER A 258 2.09 16.38 0.80
C SER A 258 1.32 17.10 -0.30
N LEU A 259 0.46 18.06 0.07
CA LEU A 259 -0.23 18.93 -0.87
C LEU A 259 0.80 19.82 -1.57
N THR A 260 1.63 20.55 -0.83
CA THR A 260 2.67 21.41 -1.41
C THR A 260 3.54 20.65 -2.42
N ALA A 261 3.99 19.44 -2.08
CA ALA A 261 4.78 18.60 -2.97
C ALA A 261 4.05 18.21 -4.27
N ALA A 262 2.75 17.96 -4.24
CA ALA A 262 1.99 17.58 -5.43
C ALA A 262 1.76 18.74 -6.42
N TRP A 263 1.66 19.97 -5.93
CA TRP A 263 1.56 21.18 -6.75
C TRP A 263 2.92 21.76 -7.15
N THR A 264 4.01 21.34 -6.49
CA THR A 264 5.37 21.73 -6.85
C THR A 264 5.79 21.06 -8.16
N GLU A 265 6.12 21.85 -9.17
CA GLU A 265 6.84 21.39 -10.35
C GLU A 265 8.34 21.61 -10.15
N ARG A 266 9.14 20.60 -10.48
CA ARG A 266 10.60 20.68 -10.49
C ARG A 266 11.07 20.33 -11.89
N VAL A 267 12.12 21.00 -12.32
CA VAL A 267 12.85 20.66 -13.54
C VAL A 267 14.31 20.64 -13.14
N ASP A 268 14.90 19.45 -13.12
CA ASP A 268 16.35 19.31 -12.94
C ASP A 268 17.05 19.10 -14.29
N ALA A 269 18.39 19.17 -14.29
CA ALA A 269 19.18 19.05 -15.52
C ALA A 269 18.97 17.68 -16.22
N LEU A 270 18.69 16.61 -15.46
CA LEU A 270 18.44 15.28 -16.00
C LEU A 270 17.05 15.19 -16.64
N GLU A 271 16.02 15.72 -15.99
CA GLU A 271 14.68 15.82 -16.55
C GLU A 271 14.64 16.67 -17.80
N LEU A 272 15.36 17.80 -17.80
CA LEU A 272 15.50 18.66 -18.97
C LEU A 272 16.19 17.90 -20.12
N ASP A 273 17.26 17.17 -19.86
CA ASP A 273 17.94 16.36 -20.87
C ASP A 273 17.04 15.22 -21.39
N ILE A 274 16.28 14.55 -20.52
CA ILE A 274 15.28 13.54 -20.93
C ILE A 274 14.20 14.17 -21.82
N LEU A 275 13.67 15.34 -21.45
CA LEU A 275 12.64 16.05 -22.21
C LEU A 275 13.17 16.48 -23.58
N VAL A 276 14.35 17.10 -23.64
CA VAL A 276 15.01 17.50 -24.88
C VAL A 276 15.27 16.28 -25.79
N ASN A 277 15.75 15.17 -25.22
CA ASN A 277 15.99 13.95 -25.98
C ASN A 277 14.70 13.26 -26.44
N SER A 278 13.60 13.42 -25.71
CA SER A 278 12.28 12.91 -26.08
C SER A 278 11.62 13.72 -27.20
N LEU A 279 11.88 15.03 -27.24
CA LEU A 279 11.39 15.98 -28.24
C LEU A 279 12.27 16.00 -29.49
N SER A 280 13.55 15.62 -29.39
CA SER A 280 14.47 15.53 -30.52
C SER A 280 14.01 14.48 -31.54
N PRO A 281 13.63 14.88 -32.77
CA PRO A 281 13.16 13.96 -33.81
C PRO A 281 14.22 12.96 -34.31
N ARG A 282 15.47 13.08 -33.83
CA ARG A 282 16.60 12.23 -34.24
C ARG A 282 16.46 10.77 -33.84
N SER A 283 15.49 10.39 -33.00
CA SER A 283 15.41 9.03 -32.45
C SER A 283 14.40 8.09 -33.13
N LYS A 284 13.37 8.58 -33.83
CA LYS A 284 12.40 7.71 -34.54
C LYS A 284 12.75 7.51 -36.02
N LEU A 285 13.15 8.56 -36.74
CA LEU A 285 13.53 8.48 -38.16
C LEU A 285 14.87 7.75 -38.39
N MET A 286 15.89 7.98 -37.55
CA MET A 286 17.13 7.19 -37.65
C MET A 286 16.94 5.74 -37.22
N ARG A 287 16.18 5.44 -36.14
CA ARG A 287 15.90 4.04 -35.77
C ARG A 287 15.03 3.32 -36.80
N ALA A 288 14.12 4.03 -37.48
CA ALA A 288 13.36 3.49 -38.60
C ALA A 288 14.26 3.26 -39.84
N SER A 289 15.17 4.19 -40.16
CA SER A 289 16.18 4.02 -41.21
C SER A 289 17.20 2.92 -40.90
N ASP A 290 17.61 2.76 -39.64
CA ASP A 290 18.53 1.71 -39.20
C ASP A 290 17.84 0.34 -39.18
N ARG A 291 16.57 0.26 -38.78
CA ARG A 291 15.75 -0.96 -38.90
C ARG A 291 15.44 -1.29 -40.36
N ALA A 292 15.24 -0.29 -41.22
CA ALA A 292 15.05 -0.47 -42.65
C ALA A 292 16.34 -0.97 -43.33
N ARG A 293 17.49 -0.36 -43.02
CA ARG A 293 18.83 -0.78 -43.48
C ARG A 293 19.23 -2.17 -42.95
N ALA A 294 18.83 -2.52 -41.73
CA ALA A 294 19.05 -3.86 -41.16
C ALA A 294 18.11 -4.92 -41.76
N ARG A 295 16.89 -4.56 -42.17
CA ARG A 295 15.95 -5.45 -42.86
C ARG A 295 16.35 -5.79 -44.30
N THR A 296 16.98 -4.86 -45.01
CA THR A 296 17.56 -5.12 -46.34
C THR A 296 18.78 -6.06 -46.33
N ARG A 297 19.34 -6.38 -45.14
CA ARG A 297 20.51 -7.27 -45.00
C ARG A 297 20.19 -8.68 -44.48
N ARG A 298 18.94 -9.00 -44.13
CA ARG A 298 18.57 -10.35 -43.68
C ARG A 298 17.24 -10.79 -44.28
N SER A 299 17.32 -11.74 -45.20
CA SER A 299 16.22 -12.54 -45.74
C SER A 299 15.50 -13.33 -44.63
N PRO A 300 14.18 -13.62 -44.77
CA PRO A 300 13.36 -14.01 -43.63
C PRO A 300 13.26 -15.53 -43.46
N LYS A 301 13.54 -16.04 -42.25
CA LYS A 301 12.93 -17.27 -41.74
C LYS A 301 12.18 -16.95 -40.45
N ARG A 302 10.86 -17.18 -40.50
CA ARG A 302 9.86 -16.84 -39.50
C ARG A 302 9.68 -18.03 -38.56
N VAL A 303 9.91 -17.85 -37.25
CA VAL A 303 9.49 -18.82 -36.23
C VAL A 303 8.61 -18.09 -35.21
N ARG A 304 7.37 -18.54 -35.05
CA ARG A 304 6.43 -18.08 -34.02
C ARG A 304 6.78 -18.75 -32.67
N PRO A 305 6.80 -18.04 -31.54
CA PRO A 305 6.88 -18.70 -30.24
C PRO A 305 5.50 -19.23 -29.84
N SER A 306 5.46 -20.49 -29.39
CA SER A 306 4.25 -21.18 -28.98
C SER A 306 3.85 -20.81 -27.55
N ARG A 307 2.54 -20.63 -27.32
CA ARG A 307 1.85 -20.37 -26.03
C ARG A 307 2.13 -21.39 -24.90
N ARG A 308 3.01 -22.37 -25.14
CA ARG A 308 3.31 -23.51 -24.26
C ARG A 308 4.37 -23.18 -23.19
N ALA A 309 5.30 -22.27 -23.47
CA ALA A 309 6.41 -21.93 -22.56
C ALA A 309 5.94 -21.15 -21.32
N VAL A 310 5.02 -20.18 -21.51
CA VAL A 310 4.43 -19.38 -20.43
C VAL A 310 3.59 -20.25 -19.46
N ARG A 311 2.90 -21.27 -19.98
CA ARG A 311 2.12 -22.20 -19.15
C ARG A 311 2.99 -23.06 -18.22
N LYS A 312 4.23 -23.39 -18.62
CA LYS A 312 5.12 -24.29 -17.85
C LYS A 312 5.77 -23.57 -16.66
N CYS A 313 6.05 -22.27 -16.79
CA CYS A 313 6.63 -21.47 -15.69
C CYS A 313 5.60 -21.14 -14.60
N VAL A 314 4.36 -20.81 -14.98
CA VAL A 314 3.29 -20.49 -14.00
C VAL A 314 2.94 -21.68 -13.10
N ARG A 315 2.92 -22.91 -13.65
CA ARG A 315 2.66 -24.13 -12.87
C ARG A 315 3.75 -24.46 -11.85
N ARG A 316 5.01 -24.06 -12.07
CA ARG A 316 6.12 -24.31 -11.14
C ARG A 316 6.15 -23.31 -9.98
N ALA A 317 5.71 -22.07 -10.20
CA ALA A 317 5.64 -21.05 -9.15
C ALA A 317 4.49 -21.33 -8.14
N GLN A 318 3.43 -22.02 -8.56
CA GLN A 318 2.28 -22.37 -7.73
C GLN A 318 2.54 -23.53 -6.74
N ASN A 319 3.63 -24.29 -6.91
CA ASN A 319 3.94 -25.49 -6.11
C ASN A 319 5.08 -25.32 -5.10
N LEU A 320 5.46 -24.08 -4.76
CA LEU A 320 6.45 -23.82 -3.70
C LEU A 320 5.76 -23.86 -2.33
N PRO A 321 6.20 -24.71 -1.38
CA PRO A 321 5.54 -24.83 -0.07
C PRO A 321 5.64 -23.51 0.71
N ARG A 322 4.51 -23.12 1.31
CA ARG A 322 4.44 -22.04 2.30
C ARG A 322 5.16 -22.53 3.57
N ARG A 323 6.23 -21.85 4.00
CA ARG A 323 6.81 -22.10 5.33
C ARG A 323 5.80 -21.65 6.39
N SER A 324 5.36 -22.59 7.22
CA SER A 324 4.58 -22.38 8.45
C SER A 324 5.46 -21.81 9.56
N LYS A 325 4.83 -21.06 10.46
CA LYS A 325 5.43 -20.45 11.67
C LYS A 325 6.02 -21.51 12.61
N PRO A 326 7.09 -21.22 13.37
CA PRO A 326 7.59 -22.14 14.38
C PRO A 326 6.72 -22.06 15.65
N THR A 327 6.21 -23.22 16.09
CA THR A 327 5.65 -23.44 17.43
C THR A 327 6.76 -23.83 18.39
N SER A 328 6.76 -23.19 19.55
CA SER A 328 7.60 -23.45 20.72
C SER A 328 7.26 -24.78 21.39
N THR A 329 8.27 -25.58 21.75
CA THR A 329 8.37 -26.31 23.03
C THR A 329 9.73 -27.03 23.12
N SER A 330 10.50 -26.72 24.16
CA SER A 330 11.21 -27.65 25.07
C SER A 330 12.52 -27.06 25.64
N THR A 331 12.60 -27.13 26.96
CA THR A 331 13.78 -27.05 27.83
C THR A 331 13.70 -28.31 28.73
N PRO A 332 14.69 -28.68 29.59
CA PRO A 332 16.08 -28.21 29.74
C PRO A 332 17.12 -29.35 29.98
N ALA A 333 18.43 -29.05 29.82
CA ALA A 333 19.58 -29.67 30.53
C ALA A 333 20.86 -28.94 30.08
N SER A 334 21.52 -28.08 30.85
CA SER A 334 22.35 -28.25 32.06
C SER A 334 23.86 -28.19 31.75
N ARG A 335 24.57 -27.37 32.56
CA ARG A 335 26.04 -27.25 32.80
C ARG A 335 26.90 -26.30 31.92
N THR A 336 26.92 -25.02 32.33
CA THR A 336 28.05 -24.13 32.76
C THR A 336 29.53 -24.51 32.50
N PRO A 337 30.51 -23.59 32.67
CA PRO A 337 30.54 -22.12 32.42
C PRO A 337 31.88 -21.63 31.80
N TRP A 338 31.89 -20.58 30.98
CA TRP A 338 33.12 -19.76 30.81
C TRP A 338 32.78 -18.28 30.92
N CYS A 339 33.34 -17.67 31.97
CA CYS A 339 33.30 -16.26 32.30
C CYS A 339 34.04 -15.41 31.26
N CYS A 340 33.48 -14.26 30.90
CA CYS A 340 34.20 -12.99 30.84
C CYS A 340 33.18 -11.84 31.02
N ALA A 341 33.55 -10.90 31.88
CA ALA A 341 32.72 -9.90 32.52
C ALA A 341 32.28 -8.72 31.60
N PRO A 342 31.23 -7.98 31.99
CA PRO A 342 30.85 -6.72 31.37
C PRO A 342 31.63 -5.53 31.96
N VAL A 343 32.04 -4.59 31.11
CA VAL A 343 32.53 -3.27 31.53
C VAL A 343 31.33 -2.36 31.75
N SER A 344 31.08 -2.04 33.01
CA SER A 344 30.28 -0.93 33.49
C SER A 344 31.14 0.34 33.52
N LEU A 345 30.57 1.46 33.08
CA LEU A 345 31.05 2.81 33.43
C LEU A 345 29.84 3.65 33.86
N THR A 346 29.80 3.93 35.14
CA THR A 346 28.92 4.88 35.82
C THR A 346 29.61 6.24 35.95
N ALA A 347 28.85 7.29 35.62
CA ALA A 347 28.69 8.59 36.28
C ALA A 347 29.89 9.49 36.65
N ASP A 348 29.81 10.76 36.24
CA ASP A 348 29.75 11.93 37.15
C ASP A 348 29.13 13.15 36.41
N ARG A 349 27.96 13.65 36.84
CA ARG A 349 27.72 14.87 37.66
C ARG A 349 28.35 16.16 37.12
N ASN A 350 27.54 17.13 36.66
CA ASN A 350 27.12 18.30 37.45
C ASN A 350 26.32 19.32 36.61
N SER A 351 25.58 20.19 37.29
CA SER A 351 24.69 21.29 36.81
C SER A 351 23.31 20.83 36.30
N GLY A 352 22.17 21.07 36.94
CA GLY A 352 21.80 22.06 37.96
C GLY A 352 20.92 23.13 37.33
N CYS A 353 19.60 22.90 37.25
CA CYS A 353 18.61 23.96 37.42
C CYS A 353 17.20 23.39 37.62
N CYS A 354 16.62 23.70 38.77
CA CYS A 354 15.22 23.49 39.10
C CYS A 354 14.30 24.50 38.37
N VAL A 355 13.00 24.17 38.35
CA VAL A 355 11.82 25.04 38.55
C VAL A 355 10.76 25.08 37.41
N ARG A 356 9.62 24.44 37.71
CA ARG A 356 8.18 24.78 37.51
C ARG A 356 7.59 25.14 36.12
N ARG A 357 6.53 24.38 35.76
CA ARG A 357 5.30 24.85 35.05
C ARG A 357 4.34 25.58 36.03
N PRO A 358 3.21 26.19 35.62
CA PRO A 358 2.90 26.96 34.39
C PRO A 358 2.21 28.32 34.72
N ARG A 359 2.06 29.23 33.74
CA ARG A 359 1.00 30.26 33.78
C ARG A 359 0.33 30.44 32.42
N ARG A 360 -1.00 30.52 32.49
CA ARG A 360 -1.95 30.92 31.45
C ARG A 360 -1.63 32.32 30.93
N TYR A 361 -1.95 32.56 29.66
CA TYR A 361 -2.36 33.88 29.18
C TYR A 361 -3.51 33.71 28.19
N ASP A 362 -4.66 34.25 28.58
CA ASP A 362 -5.72 34.74 27.69
C ASP A 362 -5.28 36.09 27.13
N ILE A 363 -5.42 36.28 25.81
CA ILE A 363 -5.59 37.56 25.09
C ILE A 363 -6.21 37.15 23.75
N GLY A 364 -7.29 37.70 23.21
CA GLY A 364 -8.13 38.86 23.46
C GLY A 364 -8.88 39.10 22.15
#